data_AF-A0A840V4S5-F1
#
_entry.id   AF-A0A840V4S5-F1
#
_cell.length_a   1.000
_cell.length_b   1.000
_cell.length_c   1.000
_cell.angle_alpha   90.00
_cell.angle_beta   90.00
_cell.angle_gamma   90.00
#
_symmetry.space_group_name_H-M   'P 1'
#
loop_
_entity.id
_entity.type
_entity.pdbx_description
1 polymer ?
#
loop_
_entity_poly.entity_id
_entity_poly.type
_entity_poly.pdbx_seq_one_letter_code
_entity_poly.pdbx_strand_id
1 'polypeptide(L)'
;MPLSESIREYRSLPHKRSFVLAMAITSFQFLCLVATGTLASLMIIHDDRSLGIPLVIVMALQAAIWLSGLLVRKGARCPLCKGTPLLDNTATKNARAQRIFPFNYGTTALISLLFTQRFRCMYCGSPFDLIKRSRSDYGRE
;
A
#
# COMPACT_ATOMS: atom_id res chain seq x y z
N MET A 1 -8.02 -8.21 22.63
CA MET A 1 -6.76 -7.51 22.28
C MET A 1 -6.68 -6.27 23.15
N PRO A 2 -5.63 -6.08 23.96
CA PRO A 2 -5.63 -5.06 24.99
C PRO A 2 -5.55 -3.66 24.35
N LEU A 3 -6.57 -2.86 24.65
CA LEU A 3 -6.83 -1.49 24.19
C LEU A 3 -5.94 -0.42 24.86
N SER A 4 -4.87 -0.79 25.55
CA SER A 4 -4.17 0.09 26.51
C SER A 4 -2.80 0.64 26.08
N GLU A 5 -2.32 0.38 24.85
CA GLU A 5 -1.01 0.89 24.41
C GLU A 5 -1.07 2.28 23.75
N SER A 6 -1.39 3.26 24.59
CA SER A 6 -0.96 4.65 24.50
C SER A 6 -1.61 5.53 23.42
N ILE A 7 -2.07 6.69 23.90
CA ILE A 7 -2.16 7.95 23.19
C ILE A 7 -0.74 8.33 22.71
N ARG A 8 -0.16 7.56 21.79
CA ARG A 8 1.03 7.98 21.06
C ARG A 8 0.52 8.89 19.98
N GLU A 9 0.86 10.16 20.08
CA GLU A 9 0.60 11.12 19.02
C GLU A 9 1.10 10.55 17.69
N TYR A 10 0.14 10.15 16.86
CA TYR A 10 0.44 9.88 15.47
C TYR A 10 1.05 11.15 14.88
N ARG A 11 2.18 11.00 14.19
CA ARG A 11 2.89 12.11 13.58
C ARG A 11 2.31 12.39 12.21
N SER A 12 2.16 13.67 11.87
CA SER A 12 1.80 14.10 10.52
C SER A 12 2.91 13.75 9.54
N LEU A 13 2.56 13.33 8.32
CA LEU A 13 3.53 13.12 7.25
C LEU A 13 3.76 14.39 6.43
N PRO A 14 5.01 14.88 6.31
CA PRO A 14 5.29 16.06 5.49
C PRO A 14 5.08 15.81 3.98
N HIS A 15 5.27 14.58 3.51
CA HIS A 15 5.18 14.21 2.09
C HIS A 15 4.06 13.20 1.83
N LYS A 16 2.79 13.65 1.94
CA LYS A 16 1.61 12.79 1.78
C LYS A 16 1.37 12.26 0.36
N ARG A 17 1.83 12.98 -0.68
CA ARG A 17 1.54 12.67 -2.10
C ARG A 17 1.98 11.25 -2.52
N SER A 18 3.20 10.84 -2.19
CA SER A 18 3.71 9.52 -2.57
C SER A 18 2.94 8.38 -1.91
N PHE A 19 2.46 8.59 -0.68
CA PHE A 19 1.64 7.62 0.03
C PHE A 19 0.22 7.53 -0.54
N VAL A 20 -0.38 8.67 -0.90
CA VAL A 20 -1.70 8.71 -1.56
C VAL A 20 -1.64 8.06 -2.94
N LEU A 21 -0.61 8.36 -3.74
CA LEU A 21 -0.40 7.71 -5.04
C LEU A 21 -0.19 6.20 -4.89
N ALA A 22 0.59 5.77 -3.89
CA ALA A 22 0.76 4.34 -3.62
C ALA A 22 -0.56 3.65 -3.25
N MET A 23 -1.43 4.30 -2.47
CA MET A 23 -2.77 3.79 -2.18
C MET A 23 -3.62 3.68 -3.44
N ALA A 24 -3.69 4.73 -4.25
CA ALA A 24 -4.51 4.76 -5.46
C ALA A 24 -4.08 3.71 -6.49
N ILE A 25 -2.76 3.53 -6.68
CA ILE A 25 -2.25 2.48 -7.58
C ILE A 25 -2.56 1.10 -7.01
N THR A 26 -2.41 0.91 -5.70
CA THR A 26 -2.69 -0.39 -5.06
C THR A 26 -4.17 -0.75 -5.11
N SER A 27 -5.08 0.21 -4.91
CA SER A 27 -6.52 -0.03 -5.05
C SER A 27 -6.90 -0.39 -6.48
N PHE A 28 -6.36 0.33 -7.47
CA PHE A 28 -6.56 -0.01 -8.88
C PHE A 28 -6.01 -1.41 -9.22
N GLN A 29 -4.85 -1.77 -8.65
CA GLN A 29 -4.27 -3.10 -8.78
C GLN A 29 -5.21 -4.20 -8.26
N PHE A 30 -5.85 -4.00 -7.11
CA PHE A 30 -6.82 -4.96 -6.56
C PHE A 30 -8.04 -5.13 -7.48
N LEU A 31 -8.56 -4.03 -8.06
CA LEU A 31 -9.68 -4.08 -9.01
C LEU A 31 -9.32 -4.88 -10.27
N CYS A 32 -8.13 -4.63 -10.84
CA CYS A 32 -7.64 -5.39 -12.00
C CYS A 32 -7.47 -6.89 -11.68
N LEU A 33 -7.03 -7.24 -10.47
CA LEU A 33 -6.87 -8.62 -10.04
C LEU A 33 -8.23 -9.33 -9.96
N VAL A 34 -9.23 -8.67 -9.38
CA VAL A 34 -10.62 -9.17 -9.35
C VAL A 34 -11.15 -9.35 -10.78
N ALA A 35 -10.98 -8.36 -11.65
CA ALA A 35 -11.42 -8.42 -13.05
C ALA A 35 -10.76 -9.57 -13.83
N THR A 36 -9.46 -9.80 -13.60
CA THR A 36 -8.72 -10.93 -14.20
C THR A 36 -9.29 -12.26 -13.72
N GLY A 37 -9.57 -12.40 -12.43
CA GLY A 37 -10.18 -13.60 -11.86
C GLY A 37 -11.57 -13.88 -12.41
N THR A 38 -12.41 -12.85 -12.57
CA THR A 38 -13.74 -12.99 -13.18
C THR A 38 -13.67 -13.39 -14.64
N LEU A 39 -12.76 -12.80 -15.43
CA LEU A 39 -12.59 -13.17 -16.84
C LEU A 39 -12.03 -14.59 -17.00
N ALA A 40 -11.05 -14.95 -16.19
CA ALA A 40 -10.46 -16.30 -16.20
C ALA A 40 -11.50 -17.37 -15.82
N SER A 41 -12.33 -17.12 -14.80
CA SER A 41 -13.40 -18.04 -14.40
C SER A 41 -14.49 -18.17 -15.47
N LEU A 42 -14.91 -17.07 -16.10
CA LEU A 42 -15.85 -17.13 -17.23
C LEU A 42 -15.29 -17.93 -18.41
N MET A 43 -14.00 -17.77 -18.72
CA MET A 43 -13.34 -18.52 -19.78
C MET A 43 -13.32 -20.03 -19.48
N ILE A 44 -13.10 -20.43 -18.23
CA ILE A 44 -13.10 -21.84 -17.81
C ILE A 44 -14.52 -22.44 -17.88
N ILE A 45 -15.55 -21.68 -17.54
CA ILE A 45 -16.93 -22.17 -17.48
C ILE A 45 -17.56 -22.25 -18.88
N HIS A 46 -17.33 -21.25 -19.74
CA HIS A 46 -18.00 -21.13 -21.03
C HIS A 46 -17.15 -21.61 -22.23
N ASP A 47 -15.87 -21.98 -22.02
CA ASP A 47 -14.88 -22.36 -23.06
C ASP A 47 -14.85 -21.39 -24.27
N ASP A 48 -15.16 -20.12 -23.99
CA ASP A 48 -15.32 -19.11 -25.01
C ASP A 48 -13.96 -18.50 -25.36
N ARG A 49 -13.33 -19.00 -26.43
CA ARG A 49 -12.00 -18.56 -26.89
C ARG A 49 -11.93 -17.06 -27.22
N SER A 50 -13.07 -16.43 -27.46
CA SER A 50 -13.16 -14.98 -27.70
C SER A 50 -12.69 -14.14 -26.51
N LEU A 51 -12.73 -14.69 -25.28
CA LEU A 51 -12.28 -14.04 -24.05
C LEU A 51 -10.76 -14.09 -23.82
N GLY A 52 -10.01 -14.81 -24.67
CA GLY A 52 -8.55 -14.93 -24.52
C GLY A 52 -7.81 -13.61 -24.71
N ILE A 53 -8.15 -12.84 -25.75
CA ILE A 53 -7.53 -11.53 -26.04
C ILE A 53 -7.73 -10.53 -24.90
N PRO A 54 -8.96 -10.27 -24.40
CA PRO A 54 -9.15 -9.34 -23.28
C PRO A 54 -8.45 -9.81 -22.01
N LEU A 55 -8.36 -11.12 -21.75
CA LEU A 55 -7.62 -11.65 -20.61
C LEU A 55 -6.13 -11.29 -20.69
N VAL A 56 -5.49 -11.49 -21.84
CA VAL A 56 -4.07 -11.14 -22.06
C VAL A 56 -3.85 -9.64 -21.89
N ILE A 57 -4.74 -8.80 -22.42
CA ILE A 57 -4.65 -7.34 -22.27
C ILE A 57 -4.72 -6.93 -20.80
N VAL A 58 -5.69 -7.46 -20.04
CA VAL A 58 -5.84 -7.17 -18.61
C VAL A 58 -4.62 -7.65 -17.82
N MET A 59 -4.07 -8.82 -18.13
CA MET A 59 -2.84 -9.32 -17.50
C MET A 59 -1.63 -8.43 -17.79
N ALA A 60 -1.49 -7.92 -19.01
CA ALA A 60 -0.41 -7.01 -19.37
C ALA A 60 -0.52 -5.68 -18.62
N LEU A 61 -1.73 -5.10 -18.57
CA LEU A 61 -2.03 -3.90 -17.77
C LEU A 61 -1.75 -4.14 -16.29
N GLN A 62 -2.17 -5.27 -15.76
CA GLN A 62 -1.93 -5.69 -14.38
C GLN A 62 -0.44 -5.69 -14.02
N ALA A 63 0.41 -6.22 -14.91
CA ALA A 63 1.86 -6.21 -14.73
C ALA A 63 2.45 -4.79 -14.76
N ALA A 64 1.99 -3.93 -15.68
CA ALA A 64 2.42 -2.54 -15.78
C ALA A 64 2.03 -1.70 -14.53
N ILE A 65 0.81 -1.89 -14.02
CA ILE A 65 0.33 -1.24 -12.79
C ILE A 65 1.14 -1.72 -11.58
N TRP A 66 1.44 -3.00 -11.51
CA TRP A 66 2.28 -3.55 -10.43
C TRP A 66 3.69 -2.94 -10.46
N LEU A 67 4.30 -2.85 -11.63
CA LEU A 67 5.64 -2.27 -11.81
C LEU A 67 5.67 -0.78 -11.45
N SER A 68 4.71 0.00 -11.95
CA SER A 68 4.59 1.43 -11.59
C SER A 68 4.35 1.61 -10.08
N GLY A 69 3.55 0.75 -9.46
CA GLY A 69 3.34 0.70 -8.02
C GLY A 69 4.63 0.48 -7.23
N LEU A 70 5.54 -0.39 -7.70
CA LEU A 70 6.84 -0.57 -7.07
C LEU A 70 7.71 0.69 -7.10
N LEU A 71 7.72 1.41 -8.22
CA LEU A 71 8.47 2.65 -8.36
C LEU A 71 7.95 3.73 -7.39
N VAL A 72 6.62 3.88 -7.30
CA VAL A 72 6.00 4.84 -6.37
C VAL A 72 6.27 4.44 -4.91
N ARG A 73 6.18 3.15 -4.57
CA ARG A 73 6.48 2.65 -3.23
C ARG A 73 7.94 2.87 -2.82
N LYS A 74 8.89 2.81 -3.76
CA LYS A 74 10.31 3.18 -3.51
C LYS A 74 10.49 4.66 -3.14
N GLY A 75 9.63 5.53 -3.68
CA GLY A 75 9.63 6.97 -3.36
C GLY A 75 9.03 7.30 -1.99
N ALA A 76 8.13 6.46 -1.47
CA ALA A 76 7.52 6.62 -0.16
C ALA A 76 8.51 6.30 0.96
N ARG A 77 9.29 7.29 1.38
CA ARG A 77 10.29 7.18 2.45
C ARG A 77 9.75 7.71 3.77
N CYS A 78 10.15 7.06 4.87
CA CYS A 78 9.89 7.54 6.20
C CYS A 78 10.70 8.83 6.46
N PRO A 79 10.09 9.92 6.98
CA PRO A 79 10.80 11.17 7.22
C PRO A 79 11.91 11.03 8.28
N LEU A 80 11.74 10.10 9.23
CA LEU A 80 12.65 9.82 10.35
C LEU A 80 13.84 8.94 9.93
N CYS A 81 13.59 7.69 9.55
CA CYS A 81 14.66 6.74 9.24
C CYS A 81 15.05 6.67 7.76
N LYS A 82 14.38 7.42 6.87
CA LYS A 82 14.54 7.39 5.40
C LYS A 82 14.31 6.04 4.71
N GLY A 83 14.05 4.97 5.46
CA GLY A 83 13.65 3.67 4.92
C GLY A 83 12.29 3.71 4.23
N THR A 84 12.01 2.70 3.42
CA THR A 84 10.79 2.57 2.61
C THR A 84 9.73 1.74 3.36
N PRO A 85 8.82 2.33 4.15
CA PRO A 85 7.84 1.57 4.93
C PRO A 85 6.86 0.71 4.10
N LEU A 86 6.73 0.95 2.79
CA LEU A 86 5.84 0.20 1.90
C LEU A 86 6.57 -0.91 1.13
N LEU A 87 7.91 -0.95 1.18
CA LEU A 87 8.73 -1.95 0.51
C LEU A 87 9.59 -2.68 1.54
N ASP A 88 9.41 -3.99 1.58
CA ASP A 88 10.12 -4.86 2.51
C ASP A 88 11.58 -4.97 2.04
N ASN A 89 12.51 -4.43 2.83
CA ASN A 89 13.95 -4.57 2.64
C ASN A 89 14.49 -5.55 3.68
N THR A 90 15.69 -6.08 3.43
CA THR A 90 16.39 -7.01 4.33
C THR A 90 16.87 -6.39 5.65
N ALA A 91 16.57 -5.12 5.91
CA ALA A 91 16.92 -4.46 7.16
C ALA A 91 16.10 -5.01 8.35
N THR A 92 16.72 -5.02 9.52
CA THR A 92 16.10 -5.49 10.76
C THR A 92 14.81 -4.74 11.05
N LYS A 93 13.73 -5.49 11.22
CA LYS A 93 12.39 -4.95 11.47
C LYS A 93 12.23 -4.69 12.96
N ASN A 94 11.54 -3.61 13.29
CA ASN A 94 11.24 -3.29 14.67
C ASN A 94 10.30 -4.35 15.26
N ALA A 95 10.50 -4.74 16.52
CA ALA A 95 9.62 -5.67 17.24
C ALA A 95 8.16 -5.18 17.31
N ARG A 96 7.94 -3.87 17.17
CA ARG A 96 6.63 -3.22 17.15
C ARG A 96 5.97 -3.15 15.77
N ALA A 97 6.61 -3.66 14.73
CA ALA A 97 6.04 -3.70 13.39
C ALA A 97 4.94 -4.78 13.34
N GLN A 98 3.77 -4.41 12.81
CA GLN A 98 2.67 -5.36 12.66
C GLN A 98 2.73 -6.03 11.28
N ARG A 99 2.49 -7.34 11.28
CA ARG A 99 2.32 -8.14 10.07
C ARG A 99 1.01 -8.90 10.18
N ILE A 100 0.16 -8.75 9.18
CA ILE A 100 -1.02 -9.60 9.02
C ILE A 100 -0.59 -10.77 8.15
N PHE A 101 -0.47 -11.98 8.70
CA PHE A 101 -0.23 -13.19 7.90
C PHE A 101 -1.47 -13.47 7.05
N PRO A 102 -1.37 -13.81 5.74
CA PRO A 102 -0.18 -14.21 4.97
C PRO A 102 0.64 -13.06 4.35
N PHE A 103 0.22 -11.81 4.51
CA PHE A 103 0.85 -10.65 3.88
C PHE A 103 2.21 -10.27 4.49
N ASN A 104 3.01 -9.54 3.72
CA ASN A 104 4.28 -8.96 4.18
C ASN A 104 4.05 -7.67 4.99
N TYR A 105 5.10 -7.15 5.62
CA TYR A 105 5.00 -5.92 6.43
C TYR A 105 4.62 -4.70 5.58
N GLY A 106 5.21 -4.57 4.39
CA GLY A 106 4.90 -3.46 3.48
C GLY A 106 3.45 -3.49 2.98
N THR A 107 2.93 -4.66 2.63
CA THR A 107 1.52 -4.82 2.21
C THR A 107 0.57 -4.63 3.39
N THR A 108 0.93 -5.08 4.59
CA THR A 108 0.17 -4.79 5.82
C THR A 108 0.06 -3.28 6.04
N ALA A 109 1.18 -2.55 5.92
CA ALA A 109 1.18 -1.10 6.05
C ALA A 109 0.32 -0.40 4.99
N LEU A 110 0.33 -0.88 3.73
CA LEU A 110 -0.55 -0.38 2.66
C LEU A 110 -2.03 -0.61 2.98
N ILE A 111 -2.38 -1.80 3.46
CA ILE A 111 -3.74 -2.15 3.87
C ILE A 111 -4.18 -1.24 5.02
N SER A 112 -3.36 -1.08 6.05
CA SER A 112 -3.65 -0.15 7.15
C SER A 112 -3.81 1.29 6.65
N LEU A 113 -2.99 1.73 5.69
CA LEU A 113 -3.14 3.03 5.03
C LEU A 113 -4.51 3.16 4.37
N LEU A 114 -4.90 2.15 3.59
CA LEU A 114 -6.12 2.17 2.79
C LEU A 114 -7.37 2.24 3.68
N PHE A 115 -7.41 1.45 4.76
CA PHE A 115 -8.58 1.37 5.63
C PHE A 115 -8.60 2.41 6.76
N THR A 116 -7.45 2.69 7.37
CA THR A 116 -7.37 3.54 8.58
C THR A 116 -6.64 4.85 8.36
N GLN A 117 -6.04 5.08 7.18
CA GLN A 117 -5.18 6.23 6.88
C GLN A 117 -4.01 6.40 7.85
N ARG A 118 -3.68 5.33 8.58
CA ARG A 118 -2.63 5.26 9.60
C ARG A 118 -1.73 4.08 9.30
N PHE A 119 -0.45 4.24 9.61
CA PHE A 119 0.50 3.14 9.55
C PHE A 119 1.63 3.32 10.56
N ARG A 120 2.37 2.25 10.79
CA ARG A 120 3.60 2.27 11.57
C ARG A 120 4.76 1.89 10.66
N CYS A 121 5.83 2.67 10.67
CA CYS A 121 7.02 2.33 9.90
C CYS A 121 7.65 1.03 10.43
N MET A 122 7.88 0.04 9.56
CA MET A 122 8.44 -1.26 9.96
C MET A 122 9.87 -1.20 10.51
N TYR A 123 10.65 -0.16 10.16
CA TYR A 123 12.05 -0.03 10.59
C TYR A 123 12.18 0.76 11.90
N CYS A 124 11.70 2.00 11.95
CA CYS A 124 11.81 2.83 13.16
C CYS A 124 10.68 2.65 14.17
N GLY A 125 9.60 1.95 13.81
CA GLY A 125 8.44 1.74 14.69
C GLY A 125 7.59 2.98 14.97
N SER A 126 7.89 4.11 14.32
CA SER A 126 7.13 5.36 14.50
C SER A 126 5.74 5.26 13.85
N PRO A 127 4.65 5.63 14.57
CA PRO A 127 3.31 5.70 14.00
C PRO A 127 3.10 7.03 13.25
N PHE A 128 2.43 6.96 12.10
CA PHE A 128 2.06 8.10 11.29
C PHE A 128 0.59 8.07 10.91
N ASP A 129 0.01 9.26 10.74
CA ASP A 129 -1.36 9.47 10.30
C ASP A 129 -1.33 10.41 9.10
N LEU A 130 -1.98 10.01 8.00
CA LEU A 130 -2.06 10.78 6.76
C LEU A 130 -3.07 11.93 6.85
N ILE A 131 -4.09 11.80 7.71
CA ILE A 131 -5.16 12.79 7.88
C ILE A 131 -4.65 13.97 8.71
N LYS A 132 -3.74 13.72 9.67
CA LYS A 132 -3.16 14.76 10.53
C LYS A 132 -2.36 15.75 9.67
N ARG A 133 -2.85 16.99 9.54
CA ARG A 133 -2.14 18.09 8.86
C ARG A 133 -0.78 18.31 9.51
N SER A 134 0.26 18.47 8.70
CA SER A 134 1.57 18.89 9.20
C SER A 134 1.56 20.38 9.49
N ARG A 135 2.38 20.83 10.45
CA ARG A 135 2.59 22.27 10.71
C ARG A 135 2.99 23.06 9.46
N SER A 136 3.64 22.41 8.50
CA SER A 136 4.01 23.01 7.22
C SER A 136 2.84 23.30 6.27
N ASP A 137 1.64 22.75 6.53
CA ASP A 137 0.42 22.98 5.73
C ASP A 137 -0.34 24.24 6.20
N TYR A 138 -0.01 24.80 7.39
CA TYR A 138 -0.68 25.99 7.96
C TYR A 138 -0.26 27.33 7.34
N GLY A 139 0.83 27.37 6.56
CA GLY A 139 1.34 28.61 5.96
C GLY A 139 0.99 28.79 4.49
N ARG A 140 -0.04 28.08 3.99
CA ARG A 140 -0.41 28.05 2.57
C ARG A 140 -1.92 28.27 2.37
N GLU A 141 -2.49 29.14 3.21
CA GLU A 141 -3.85 29.68 3.11
C GLU A 141 -3.79 31.15 2.71
#